data_AF-A0A6G3XCM9-F1
#
_entry.id   AF-A0A6G3XCM9-F1
#
_cell.length_a   1.000
_cell.length_b   1.000
_cell.length_c   1.000
_cell.angle_alpha   90.00
_cell.angle_beta   90.00
_cell.angle_gamma   90.00
#
_symmetry.space_group_name_H-M   'P 1'
#
loop_
_entity.id
_entity.type
_entity.pdbx_description
1 polymer ?
#
loop_
_entity_poly.entity_id
_entity_poly.type
_entity_poly.pdbx_seq_one_letter_code
_entity_poly.pdbx_strand_id
1 'polypeptide(L)'
;DLIFLIAAPAGADDDHLTILSGLARRLMDPEFTAALRAGTDPRAVAALIRGEEPPEEPEQARVETGNQEQERAGTGAEAAGATGAAGSVPFRIVAVTSCPTGIAHTYMAAESLAAAGRAEGVEVTVETQGSAGFKKLDPAVVAAADAVIWAHDVEVREKARFRGKPLVDVGVKAGINRPAELIAEARRKA
;
A
#
# COMPACT_ATOMS: atom_id res chain seq x y z
N ASP A 1 -1.04 21.80 13.72
CA ASP A 1 -1.82 20.72 13.07
C ASP A 1 -1.61 20.81 11.56
N LEU A 2 -1.85 19.73 10.79
CA LEU A 2 -1.71 19.73 9.32
C LEU A 2 -3.07 19.95 8.68
N ILE A 3 -3.17 20.93 7.76
CA ILE A 3 -4.39 21.23 7.00
C ILE A 3 -4.05 21.10 5.51
N PHE A 4 -4.84 20.32 4.79
CA PHE A 4 -4.69 20.13 3.34
C PHE A 4 -5.88 20.70 2.59
N LEU A 5 -5.60 21.41 1.50
CA LEU A 5 -6.59 21.78 0.49
C LEU A 5 -6.25 21.09 -0.82
N ILE A 6 -7.27 20.56 -1.48
CA ILE A 6 -7.16 19.99 -2.83
C ILE A 6 -8.00 20.86 -3.74
N ALA A 7 -7.35 21.53 -4.68
CA ALA A 7 -8.00 22.25 -5.75
C ALA A 7 -8.11 21.31 -6.96
N ALA A 8 -9.34 20.99 -7.36
CA ALA A 8 -9.63 20.22 -8.56
C ALA A 8 -10.42 21.09 -9.55
N PRO A 9 -10.13 21.01 -10.86
CA PRO A 9 -10.89 21.73 -11.88
C PRO A 9 -12.35 21.23 -11.92
N ALA A 10 -13.26 22.07 -12.40
CA ALA A 10 -14.67 21.71 -12.51
C ALA A 10 -14.84 20.44 -13.36
N GLY A 11 -15.51 19.42 -12.80
CA GLY A 11 -15.73 18.12 -13.45
C GLY A 11 -14.65 17.06 -13.17
N ALA A 12 -13.64 17.34 -12.34
CA ALA A 12 -12.62 16.38 -11.91
C ALA A 12 -12.99 15.70 -10.58
N ASP A 13 -14.23 15.21 -10.48
CA ASP A 13 -14.78 14.66 -9.25
C ASP A 13 -14.06 13.36 -8.81
N ASP A 14 -13.40 12.64 -9.71
CA ASP A 14 -12.64 11.43 -9.35
C ASP A 14 -11.16 11.70 -9.00
N ASP A 15 -10.58 12.80 -9.52
CA ASP A 15 -9.15 13.10 -9.33
C ASP A 15 -8.85 13.52 -7.90
N HIS A 16 -9.71 14.36 -7.30
CA HIS A 16 -9.53 14.76 -5.90
C HIS A 16 -9.65 13.58 -4.94
N LEU A 17 -10.51 12.59 -5.25
CA LEU A 17 -10.64 11.35 -4.47
C LEU A 17 -9.40 10.48 -4.60
N THR A 18 -8.79 10.42 -5.78
CA THR A 18 -7.53 9.71 -6.02
C THR A 18 -6.39 10.36 -5.24
N ILE A 19 -6.28 11.69 -5.25
CA ILE A 19 -5.29 12.45 -4.48
C ILE A 19 -5.49 12.26 -2.98
N LEU A 20 -6.73 12.36 -2.48
CA LEU A 20 -7.06 12.09 -1.08
C LEU A 20 -6.65 10.69 -0.65
N SER A 21 -6.97 9.67 -1.46
CA SER A 21 -6.64 8.27 -1.16
C SER A 21 -5.12 8.02 -1.14
N GLY A 22 -4.37 8.68 -2.03
CA GLY A 22 -2.91 8.64 -2.02
C GLY A 22 -2.31 9.31 -0.79
N LEU A 23 -2.76 10.53 -0.49
CA LEU A 23 -2.26 11.31 0.64
C LEU A 23 -2.59 10.66 1.99
N ALA A 24 -3.81 10.14 2.17
CA ALA A 24 -4.25 9.50 3.40
C ALA A 24 -3.40 8.28 3.79
N ARG A 25 -2.97 7.47 2.80
CA ARG A 25 -2.04 6.35 3.03
C ARG A 25 -0.70 6.84 3.58
N ARG A 26 -0.12 7.87 2.95
CA ARG A 26 1.16 8.45 3.37
C ARG A 26 1.08 9.12 4.72
N LEU A 27 -0.06 9.73 5.09
CA LEU A 27 -0.26 10.36 6.39
C LEU A 27 -0.31 9.38 7.57
N MET A 28 -0.41 8.07 7.34
CA MET A 28 -0.25 7.07 8.40
C MET A 28 1.21 6.76 8.72
N ASP A 29 2.14 7.15 7.85
CA ASP A 29 3.58 7.01 8.08
C ASP A 29 4.09 8.11 9.05
N PRO A 30 4.61 7.74 10.24
CA PRO A 30 5.14 8.69 11.20
C PRO A 30 6.30 9.54 10.63
N GLU A 31 7.15 8.97 9.79
CA GLU A 31 8.29 9.69 9.20
C GLU A 31 7.82 10.75 8.21
N PHE A 32 6.88 10.38 7.33
CA PHE A 32 6.26 11.31 6.39
C PHE A 32 5.57 12.48 7.10
N THR A 33 4.78 12.21 8.15
CA THR A 33 4.09 13.28 8.89
C THR A 33 5.04 14.15 9.71
N ALA A 34 6.18 13.61 10.18
CA ALA A 34 7.22 14.38 10.83
C ALA A 34 7.92 15.31 9.82
N ALA A 35 8.27 14.80 8.65
CA ALA A 35 8.89 15.58 7.57
C ALA A 35 8.00 16.75 7.12
N LEU A 36 6.68 16.54 6.98
CA LEU A 36 5.73 17.61 6.63
C LEU A 36 5.63 18.71 7.70
N ARG A 37 5.78 18.36 8.99
CA ARG A 37 5.74 19.35 10.08
C ARG A 37 7.04 20.15 10.19
N ALA A 38 8.16 19.56 9.80
CA ALA A 38 9.47 20.20 9.82
C ALA A 38 9.75 21.06 8.56
N GLY A 39 9.06 20.80 7.46
CA GLY A 39 9.28 21.48 6.19
C GLY A 39 8.95 22.98 6.24
N THR A 40 9.95 23.81 5.96
CA THR A 40 9.81 25.28 5.87
C THR A 40 9.83 25.79 4.44
N ASP A 41 10.32 25.01 3.48
CA ASP A 41 10.31 25.35 2.05
C ASP A 41 9.06 24.78 1.36
N PRO A 42 8.18 25.64 0.81
CA PRO A 42 7.00 25.19 0.07
C PRO A 42 7.31 24.25 -1.11
N ARG A 43 8.45 24.43 -1.80
CA ARG A 43 8.80 23.59 -2.96
C ARG A 43 9.21 22.19 -2.54
N ALA A 44 10.09 22.08 -1.54
CA ALA A 44 10.47 20.80 -0.95
C ALA A 44 9.25 20.06 -0.36
N VAL A 45 8.35 20.76 0.33
CA VAL A 45 7.11 20.17 0.85
C VAL A 45 6.20 19.68 -0.29
N ALA A 46 6.07 20.44 -1.37
CA ALA A 46 5.28 20.03 -2.53
C ALA A 46 5.90 18.83 -3.27
N ALA A 47 7.23 18.74 -3.35
CA ALA A 47 7.93 17.59 -3.92
C ALA A 47 7.73 16.34 -3.04
N LEU A 48 7.89 16.50 -1.72
CA LEU A 48 7.62 15.45 -0.74
C LEU A 48 6.18 14.91 -0.89
N ILE A 49 5.16 15.77 -0.98
CA ILE A 49 3.76 15.36 -1.19
C ILE A 49 3.55 14.62 -2.51
N ARG A 50 4.27 15.00 -3.57
CA ARG A 50 4.22 14.32 -4.88
C ARG A 50 5.05 13.03 -4.93
N GLY A 51 5.92 12.80 -3.93
CA GLY A 51 6.84 11.66 -3.94
C GLY A 51 8.03 11.88 -4.88
N GLU A 52 8.32 13.15 -5.18
CA GLU A 52 9.45 13.58 -5.98
C GLU A 52 10.62 13.95 -5.06
N GLU A 53 11.84 13.77 -5.54
CA GLU A 53 13.03 14.31 -4.89
C GLU A 53 12.97 15.86 -4.93
N PRO A 54 13.36 16.58 -3.87
CA PRO A 54 13.28 18.04 -3.85
C PRO A 54 14.05 18.62 -5.05
N PRO A 55 13.51 19.64 -5.75
CA PRO A 55 14.26 20.28 -6.82
C PRO A 55 15.56 20.85 -6.24
N GLU A 56 16.69 20.45 -6.82
CA GLU A 56 17.98 21.10 -6.54
C GLU A 56 17.83 22.61 -6.79
N GLU A 57 18.32 23.41 -5.84
CA GLU A 57 18.31 24.86 -5.94
C GLU A 57 18.99 25.32 -7.24
N PRO A 58 18.53 26.39 -7.92
CA PRO A 58 19.20 26.86 -9.12
C PRO A 58 20.58 27.40 -8.77
N GLU A 59 21.58 26.61 -9.14
CA GLU A 59 22.98 26.96 -9.22
C GLU A 59 23.15 28.15 -10.17
N GLN A 60 23.50 29.31 -9.63
CA GLN A 60 24.09 30.39 -10.44
C GLN A 60 25.42 30.84 -9.86
N ALA A 61 26.44 30.63 -10.69
CA ALA A 61 27.79 31.16 -10.70
C ALA A 61 28.83 30.40 -9.85
N ARG A 62 29.56 29.47 -10.49
CA ARG A 62 30.86 29.80 -11.14
C ARG A 62 31.50 28.61 -11.89
N VAL A 63 31.60 28.83 -13.20
CA VAL A 63 32.78 28.60 -14.09
C VAL A 63 33.27 27.17 -14.31
N GLU A 64 33.07 26.74 -15.55
CA GLU A 64 33.68 25.63 -16.28
C GLU A 64 35.21 25.60 -16.19
N THR A 65 35.81 24.40 -16.08
CA THR A 65 37.01 24.03 -16.87
C THR A 65 37.08 22.51 -16.99
N GLY A 66 36.85 22.00 -18.20
CA GLY A 66 37.85 21.22 -18.95
C GLY A 66 38.10 19.75 -18.60
N ASN A 67 37.70 18.92 -19.57
CA ASN A 67 38.35 17.71 -20.09
C ASN A 67 38.22 16.33 -19.41
N GLN A 68 37.43 15.50 -20.09
CA GLN A 68 37.83 14.27 -20.82
C GLN A 68 38.44 13.05 -20.08
N GLU A 69 37.64 11.98 -20.19
CA GLU A 69 37.98 10.63 -20.70
C GLU A 69 38.38 9.50 -19.72
N GLN A 70 37.79 8.34 -20.05
CA GLN A 70 38.02 6.92 -19.70
C GLN A 70 39.32 6.57 -18.94
N GLU A 71 39.37 5.56 -18.06
CA GLU A 71 39.07 4.14 -18.34
C GLU A 71 39.19 3.26 -17.07
N ARG A 72 38.29 2.27 -16.95
CA ARG A 72 38.42 0.87 -16.42
C ARG A 72 39.05 0.50 -15.05
N ALA A 73 38.22 -0.30 -14.36
CA ALA A 73 38.48 -1.66 -13.83
C ALA A 73 39.06 -1.89 -12.41
N GLY A 74 38.44 -2.85 -11.71
CA GLY A 74 38.95 -3.51 -10.50
C GLY A 74 37.85 -3.76 -9.45
N THR A 75 36.97 -4.76 -9.62
CA THR A 75 37.04 -6.10 -8.98
C THR A 75 36.84 -6.16 -7.46
N GLY A 76 35.82 -6.91 -7.04
CA GLY A 76 35.55 -7.33 -5.66
C GLY A 76 34.08 -7.77 -5.53
N ALA A 77 33.70 -8.90 -6.12
CA ALA A 77 33.53 -10.19 -5.43
C ALA A 77 32.20 -10.30 -4.65
N GLU A 78 31.28 -11.07 -5.26
CA GLU A 78 30.34 -11.99 -4.60
C GLU A 78 31.06 -12.79 -3.48
N ALA A 79 30.45 -13.38 -2.47
CA ALA A 79 29.11 -13.89 -2.18
C ALA A 79 28.97 -13.82 -0.64
N ALA A 80 27.96 -14.30 0.08
CA ALA A 80 26.94 -15.31 -0.10
C ALA A 80 25.91 -15.00 1.02
N GLY A 81 24.62 -15.17 0.82
CA GLY A 81 24.02 -16.50 0.88
C GLY A 81 23.65 -16.86 2.31
N ALA A 82 22.37 -16.67 2.64
CA ALA A 82 21.66 -17.48 3.63
C ALA A 82 20.42 -18.04 2.91
N THR A 83 20.62 -19.06 2.06
CA THR A 83 20.32 -20.48 2.34
C THR A 83 18.89 -20.72 2.85
N GLY A 84 18.04 -21.05 1.88
CA GLY A 84 16.94 -22.00 1.91
C GLY A 84 16.46 -22.51 3.27
N ALA A 85 15.30 -22.00 3.68
CA ALA A 85 14.32 -22.87 4.32
C ALA A 85 13.65 -23.70 3.22
N ALA A 86 13.68 -25.02 3.37
CA ALA A 86 12.91 -25.95 2.56
C ALA A 86 11.46 -25.44 2.46
N GLY A 87 11.01 -25.19 1.23
CA GLY A 87 9.84 -24.37 0.95
C GLY A 87 8.54 -25.00 1.43
N SER A 88 8.15 -24.70 2.68
CA SER A 88 6.75 -24.72 3.04
C SER A 88 6.05 -23.68 2.19
N VAL A 89 5.08 -24.10 1.36
CA VAL A 89 4.23 -23.16 0.63
C VAL A 89 3.63 -22.21 1.68
N PRO A 90 3.84 -20.89 1.55
CA PRO A 90 3.31 -19.95 2.53
C PRO A 90 1.79 -20.03 2.51
N PHE A 91 1.17 -19.98 3.70
CA PHE A 91 -0.28 -19.92 3.80
C PHE A 91 -0.77 -18.66 3.10
N ARG A 92 -1.80 -18.77 2.27
CA ARG A 92 -2.29 -17.70 1.41
C ARG A 92 -3.68 -17.27 1.80
N ILE A 93 -3.86 -15.97 1.98
CA ILE A 93 -5.15 -15.35 2.24
C ILE A 93 -5.46 -14.36 1.13
N VAL A 94 -6.67 -14.42 0.59
CA VAL A 94 -7.23 -13.31 -0.17
C VAL A 94 -8.19 -12.53 0.71
N ALA A 95 -8.07 -11.21 0.72
CA ALA A 95 -8.97 -10.35 1.47
C ALA A 95 -9.76 -9.44 0.55
N VAL A 96 -10.98 -9.08 0.94
CA VAL A 96 -11.76 -8.01 0.32
C VAL A 96 -12.07 -6.96 1.39
N THR A 97 -11.75 -5.71 1.10
CA THR A 97 -12.07 -4.57 1.95
C THR A 97 -13.10 -3.69 1.27
N SER A 98 -14.10 -3.21 1.99
CA SER A 98 -15.15 -2.38 1.38
C SER A 98 -15.81 -1.46 2.40
N CYS A 99 -15.86 -0.16 2.12
CA CYS A 99 -16.61 0.81 2.90
C CYS A 99 -17.39 1.75 1.96
N PRO A 100 -18.45 2.44 2.42
CA PRO A 100 -19.34 3.20 1.54
C PRO A 100 -18.61 4.25 0.69
N THR A 101 -17.61 4.92 1.26
CA THR A 101 -16.84 5.96 0.58
C THR A 101 -15.66 5.41 -0.22
N GLY A 102 -15.20 4.19 0.07
CA GLY A 102 -14.10 3.55 -0.64
C GLY A 102 -12.71 4.17 -0.46
N ILE A 103 -12.53 5.14 0.45
CA ILE A 103 -11.31 5.98 0.52
C ILE A 103 -10.46 5.65 1.75
N ALA A 104 -10.89 6.03 2.96
CA ALA A 104 -10.03 5.88 4.14
C ALA A 104 -10.03 4.43 4.64
N HIS A 105 -11.17 3.97 5.17
CA HIS A 105 -11.20 2.68 5.85
C HIS A 105 -10.93 1.47 4.94
N THR A 106 -11.34 1.51 3.67
CA THR A 106 -11.05 0.45 2.70
C THR A 106 -9.54 0.24 2.57
N TYR A 107 -8.78 1.30 2.29
CA TYR A 107 -7.35 1.20 2.10
C TYR A 107 -6.59 0.98 3.41
N MET A 108 -7.02 1.60 4.52
CA MET A 108 -6.45 1.36 5.84
C MET A 108 -6.56 -0.11 6.26
N ALA A 109 -7.72 -0.72 6.05
CA ALA A 109 -7.91 -2.15 6.35
C ALA A 109 -7.04 -3.02 5.44
N ALA A 110 -6.93 -2.67 4.15
CA ALA A 110 -6.14 -3.43 3.20
C ALA A 110 -4.65 -3.44 3.57
N GLU A 111 -4.11 -2.27 3.90
CA GLU A 111 -2.73 -2.12 4.33
C GLU A 111 -2.46 -2.82 5.66
N SER A 112 -3.37 -2.67 6.63
CA SER A 112 -3.27 -3.31 7.95
C SER A 112 -3.25 -4.84 7.83
N LEU A 113 -4.12 -5.42 7.00
CA LEU A 113 -4.15 -6.86 6.73
C LEU A 113 -2.89 -7.33 5.99
N ALA A 114 -2.42 -6.59 4.99
CA ALA A 114 -1.21 -6.93 4.25
C ALA A 114 0.04 -6.86 5.14
N ALA A 115 0.14 -5.84 6.01
CA ALA A 115 1.22 -5.69 6.97
C ALA A 115 1.24 -6.80 8.02
N ALA A 116 0.08 -7.13 8.60
CA ALA A 116 -0.04 -8.25 9.53
C ALA A 116 0.29 -9.58 8.86
N GLY A 117 -0.14 -9.79 7.61
CA GLY A 117 0.22 -10.96 6.82
C GLY A 117 1.73 -11.16 6.73
N ARG A 118 2.45 -10.11 6.32
CA ARG A 118 3.92 -10.13 6.26
C ARG A 118 4.56 -10.44 7.61
N ALA A 119 4.05 -9.87 8.70
CA ALA A 119 4.56 -10.14 10.05
C ALA A 119 4.35 -11.60 10.49
N GLU A 120 3.25 -12.23 10.06
CA GLU A 120 2.85 -13.60 10.41
C GLU A 120 3.29 -14.67 9.39
N GLY A 121 4.14 -14.29 8.42
CA GLY A 121 4.58 -15.19 7.35
C GLY A 121 3.43 -15.73 6.48
N VAL A 122 2.39 -14.93 6.28
CA VAL A 122 1.22 -15.20 5.44
C VAL A 122 1.29 -14.33 4.19
N GLU A 123 1.05 -14.93 3.04
CA GLU A 123 0.84 -14.17 1.81
C GLU A 123 -0.60 -13.64 1.78
N VAL A 124 -0.77 -12.32 1.94
CA VAL A 124 -2.08 -11.66 1.92
C VAL A 124 -2.21 -10.80 0.68
N THR A 125 -3.16 -11.13 -0.20
CA THR A 125 -3.51 -10.30 -1.36
C THR A 125 -4.88 -9.67 -1.15
N VAL A 126 -4.98 -8.35 -1.27
CA VAL A 126 -6.21 -7.61 -0.93
C VAL A 126 -6.88 -6.98 -2.15
N GLU A 127 -8.18 -7.21 -2.31
CA GLU A 127 -9.07 -6.49 -3.20
C GLU A 127 -9.72 -5.31 -2.44
N THR A 128 -9.54 -4.08 -2.92
CA THR A 128 -10.23 -2.90 -2.38
C THR A 128 -11.47 -2.59 -3.21
N GLN A 129 -12.64 -2.54 -2.58
CA GLN A 129 -13.89 -2.19 -3.23
C GLN A 129 -14.40 -0.82 -2.74
N GLY A 130 -14.58 0.11 -3.68
CA GLY A 130 -15.14 1.44 -3.41
C GLY A 130 -16.28 1.80 -4.37
N SER A 131 -16.89 2.96 -4.15
CA SER A 131 -17.97 3.50 -5.00
C SER A 131 -17.52 3.72 -6.45
N ALA A 132 -16.29 4.18 -6.65
CA ALA A 132 -15.66 4.38 -7.97
C ALA A 132 -15.31 3.06 -8.71
N GLY A 133 -15.59 1.90 -8.11
CA GLY A 133 -15.29 0.59 -8.69
C GLY A 133 -14.20 -0.17 -7.94
N PHE A 134 -13.63 -1.18 -8.60
CA PHE A 134 -12.58 -2.04 -8.05
C PHE A 134 -11.84 -2.81 -9.14
N LYS A 135 -10.56 -3.11 -8.91
CA LYS A 135 -9.81 -4.07 -9.71
C LYS A 135 -9.96 -5.45 -9.09
N LYS A 136 -10.43 -6.41 -9.89
CA LYS A 136 -10.61 -7.79 -9.44
C LYS A 136 -9.25 -8.45 -9.17
N LEU A 137 -9.19 -9.27 -8.12
CA LEU A 137 -8.14 -10.25 -7.96
C LEU A 137 -8.15 -11.25 -9.13
N ASP A 138 -6.96 -11.66 -9.53
CA ASP A 138 -6.78 -12.71 -10.52
C ASP A 138 -7.48 -14.00 -10.03
N PRO A 139 -8.32 -14.64 -10.87
CA PRO A 139 -8.95 -15.91 -10.52
C PRO A 139 -7.99 -16.99 -10.03
N ALA A 140 -6.76 -17.03 -10.55
CA ALA A 140 -5.74 -17.98 -10.11
C ALA A 140 -5.28 -17.72 -8.66
N VAL A 141 -5.14 -16.44 -8.28
CA VAL A 141 -4.81 -16.04 -6.91
C VAL A 141 -5.93 -16.42 -5.95
N VAL A 142 -7.19 -16.18 -6.35
CA VAL A 142 -8.35 -16.60 -5.54
C VAL A 142 -8.37 -18.12 -5.40
N ALA A 143 -8.21 -18.87 -6.50
CA ALA A 143 -8.20 -20.33 -6.48
C ALA A 143 -7.11 -20.90 -5.55
N ALA A 144 -5.91 -20.30 -5.56
CA ALA A 144 -4.76 -20.72 -4.77
C ALA A 144 -4.79 -20.31 -3.28
N ALA A 145 -5.79 -19.52 -2.85
CA ALA A 145 -5.92 -19.07 -1.48
C ALA A 145 -6.44 -20.17 -0.53
N ASP A 146 -5.87 -20.26 0.66
CA ASP A 146 -6.28 -21.20 1.71
C ASP A 146 -7.49 -20.68 2.50
N ALA A 147 -7.60 -19.35 2.66
CA ALA A 147 -8.72 -18.70 3.34
C ALA A 147 -9.06 -17.33 2.73
N VAL A 148 -10.25 -16.83 3.09
CA VAL A 148 -10.78 -15.54 2.66
C VAL A 148 -11.11 -14.67 3.87
N ILE A 149 -10.75 -13.39 3.81
CA ILE A 149 -11.21 -12.38 4.78
C ILE A 149 -12.08 -11.35 4.06
N TRP A 150 -13.31 -11.16 4.49
CA TRP A 150 -14.12 -9.99 4.13
C TRP A 150 -14.11 -9.01 5.30
N ALA A 151 -13.57 -7.82 5.07
CA ALA A 151 -13.55 -6.72 6.02
C ALA A 151 -14.37 -5.55 5.44
N HIS A 152 -15.67 -5.55 5.69
CA HIS A 152 -16.61 -4.74 4.92
C HIS A 152 -17.75 -4.11 5.73
N ASP A 153 -18.11 -2.88 5.37
CA ASP A 153 -19.28 -2.15 5.90
C ASP A 153 -20.40 -2.01 4.85
N VAL A 154 -20.10 -2.34 3.58
CA VAL A 154 -21.06 -2.48 2.49
C VAL A 154 -20.84 -3.80 1.77
N GLU A 155 -21.85 -4.30 1.07
CA GLU A 155 -21.79 -5.61 0.43
C GLU A 155 -20.54 -5.79 -0.46
N VAL A 156 -19.80 -6.88 -0.21
CA VAL A 156 -18.77 -7.37 -1.14
C VAL A 156 -19.42 -7.75 -2.47
N ARG A 157 -18.94 -7.20 -3.58
CA ARG A 157 -19.41 -7.53 -4.92
C ARG A 157 -18.73 -8.79 -5.44
N GLU A 158 -19.45 -9.56 -6.26
CA GLU A 158 -18.95 -10.79 -6.91
C GLU A 158 -18.49 -11.91 -5.94
N LYS A 159 -19.19 -12.04 -4.80
CA LYS A 159 -18.92 -13.04 -3.74
C LYS A 159 -18.79 -14.48 -4.23
N ALA A 160 -19.46 -14.81 -5.34
CA ALA A 160 -19.48 -16.17 -5.90
C ALA A 160 -18.07 -16.72 -6.17
N ARG A 161 -17.10 -15.86 -6.49
CA ARG A 161 -15.70 -16.24 -6.76
C ARG A 161 -14.96 -16.83 -5.55
N PHE A 162 -15.44 -16.54 -4.34
CA PHE A 162 -14.80 -16.94 -3.09
C PHE A 162 -15.48 -18.16 -2.41
N ARG A 163 -16.51 -18.75 -3.05
CA ARG A 163 -17.30 -19.83 -2.44
C ARG A 163 -16.45 -21.08 -2.17
N GLY A 164 -16.79 -21.77 -1.09
CA GLY A 164 -16.14 -23.02 -0.68
C GLY A 164 -14.83 -22.84 0.08
N LYS A 165 -14.33 -21.61 0.23
CA LYS A 165 -13.15 -21.32 1.04
C LYS A 165 -13.54 -20.92 2.47
N PRO A 166 -12.72 -21.28 3.47
CA PRO A 166 -12.85 -20.77 4.83
C PRO A 166 -12.97 -19.24 4.84
N LEU A 167 -13.97 -18.72 5.56
CA LEU A 167 -14.30 -17.29 5.53
C LEU A 167 -14.28 -16.68 6.93
N VAL A 168 -13.58 -15.56 7.06
CA VAL A 168 -13.73 -14.59 8.16
C VAL A 168 -14.49 -13.40 7.60
N ASP A 169 -15.65 -13.08 8.19
CA ASP A 169 -16.52 -12.00 7.74
C ASP A 169 -16.72 -11.01 8.89
N VAL A 170 -16.22 -9.78 8.72
CA VAL A 170 -16.16 -8.74 9.75
C VAL A 170 -16.35 -7.35 9.17
N GLY A 171 -16.65 -6.36 10.02
CA GLY A 171 -16.67 -4.95 9.63
C GLY A 171 -15.28 -4.40 9.28
N VAL A 172 -15.21 -3.36 8.44
CA VAL A 172 -13.93 -2.81 7.95
C VAL A 172 -13.02 -2.33 9.07
N LYS A 173 -13.60 -1.81 10.16
CA LYS A 173 -12.85 -1.37 11.36
C LYS A 173 -12.08 -2.50 12.03
N ALA A 174 -12.58 -3.74 11.98
CA ALA A 174 -11.84 -4.88 12.51
C ALA A 174 -10.56 -5.16 11.71
N GLY A 175 -10.62 -4.98 10.38
CA GLY A 175 -9.46 -5.08 9.49
C GLY A 175 -8.37 -4.06 9.80
N ILE A 176 -8.73 -2.91 10.37
CA ILE A 176 -7.79 -1.87 10.81
C ILE A 176 -7.24 -2.18 12.21
N ASN A 177 -8.13 -2.46 13.17
CA ASN A 177 -7.80 -2.45 14.59
C ASN A 177 -7.21 -3.76 15.11
N ARG A 178 -7.51 -4.89 14.46
CA ARG A 178 -7.10 -6.22 14.93
C ARG A 178 -6.70 -7.17 13.79
N PRO A 179 -5.86 -6.75 12.83
CA PRO A 179 -5.55 -7.54 11.64
C PRO A 179 -4.86 -8.87 11.97
N ALA A 180 -3.94 -8.91 12.93
CA ALA A 180 -3.25 -10.15 13.32
C ALA A 180 -4.22 -11.22 13.85
N GLU A 181 -5.24 -10.82 14.64
CA GLU A 181 -6.27 -11.74 15.11
C GLU A 181 -7.08 -12.34 13.95
N LEU A 182 -7.41 -11.53 12.94
CA LEU A 182 -8.16 -11.98 11.76
C LEU A 182 -7.35 -12.96 10.91
N ILE A 183 -6.04 -12.72 10.76
CA ILE A 183 -5.12 -13.64 10.09
C ILE A 183 -5.05 -14.98 10.85
N ALA A 184 -4.93 -14.94 12.18
CA ALA A 184 -4.93 -16.14 13.01
C ALA A 184 -6.28 -16.89 12.97
N GLU A 185 -7.40 -16.16 12.92
CA GLU A 185 -8.73 -16.77 12.77
C GLU A 185 -8.90 -17.44 11.41
N ALA A 186 -8.46 -16.80 10.33
CA ALA A 186 -8.49 -17.36 8.99
C ALA A 186 -7.67 -18.66 8.91
N ARG A 187 -6.48 -18.69 9.53
CA ARG A 187 -5.65 -19.90 9.64
C ARG A 187 -6.35 -21.03 10.40
N ARG A 188 -7.08 -20.73 11.48
CA ARG A 188 -7.80 -21.75 12.27
C ARG A 188 -9.01 -22.34 11.55
N LYS A 189 -9.60 -21.60 10.61
CA LYS A 189 -10.79 -22.03 9.85
C LYS A 189 -10.44 -22.87 8.62
N ALA A 190 -9.20 -22.80 8.15
CA ALA A 190 -8.68 -23.59 7.03
C ALA A 190 -8.19 -24.96 7.49
#